data_AF-V2I655-F1
#
_entry.id   AF-V2I655-F1
#
_cell.length_a   1.000
_cell.length_b   1.000
_cell.length_c   1.000
_cell.angle_alpha   90.00
_cell.angle_beta   90.00
_cell.angle_gamma   90.00
#
_symmetry.space_group_name_H-M   'P 1'
#
loop_
_entity.id
_entity.type
_entity.pdbx_description
1 polymer ?
#
loop_
_entity_poly.entity_id
_entity_poly.type
_entity_poly.pdbx_seq_one_letter_code
_entity_poly.pdbx_strand_id
1 'polypeptide(L)'
;DWERTPLAVRSSAPQEDSAQASFAGIHLSRLNVTGVDAVAEAVQAAWDSVWEPAAVAYRQRLGLDGEAPAMAVVVMPLLAAVAAGVAFTCDPLSGRDDQLLIHAHWGLGEALVSGQADGDEYRLQSNESTDGDDALRVIARRLGGKQRMTQLLPGGGTTAIDTPAQQAAQAVLSDAQAIALGELARDAAGALDFANPRYDIEWVWDGERFWIVQARPVTARARHTYPALREQPRYWSRGNTREIMPDPLSALDWHGCRTMANRMLTLGFSLSGYPILPGTEHAALFDGRLYLDVSLMQWECYDALGVRPEAVNRLLGGTQPEIAVPAPTTGDRLARSLRMLR
;
A
#
# COMPACT_ATOMS: atom_id res chain seq x y z
N ASP A 1 12.73 22.22 -25.98
CA ASP A 1 11.53 22.86 -26.55
C ASP A 1 10.36 21.95 -26.29
N TRP A 2 9.59 22.21 -25.23
CA TRP A 2 8.57 21.30 -24.73
C TRP A 2 7.41 21.11 -25.73
N GLU A 3 7.24 22.06 -26.65
CA GLU A 3 6.22 22.03 -27.69
C GLU A 3 6.35 20.80 -28.61
N ARG A 4 7.54 20.21 -28.68
CA ARG A 4 7.84 18.99 -29.47
C ARG A 4 8.01 17.74 -28.60
N THR A 5 7.85 17.86 -27.29
CA THR A 5 7.97 16.76 -26.35
C THR A 5 6.58 16.20 -26.07
N PRO A 6 6.38 14.88 -26.19
CA PRO A 6 5.16 14.23 -25.72
C PRO A 6 4.90 14.53 -24.24
N LEU A 7 3.69 14.97 -23.92
CA LEU A 7 3.25 15.27 -22.55
C LEU A 7 2.13 14.33 -22.11
N ALA A 8 2.06 14.10 -20.80
CA ALA A 8 0.91 13.55 -20.11
C ALA A 8 0.15 14.69 -19.42
N VAL A 9 -1.16 14.77 -19.66
CA VAL A 9 -2.06 15.75 -19.06
C VAL A 9 -3.03 14.97 -18.18
N ARG A 10 -2.93 15.13 -16.86
CA ARG A 10 -3.69 14.37 -15.87
C ARG A 10 -4.55 15.29 -15.02
N SER A 11 -5.81 14.93 -14.83
CA SER A 11 -6.68 15.53 -13.83
C SER A 11 -6.13 15.34 -12.41
N SER A 12 -6.36 16.32 -11.54
CA SER A 12 -6.07 16.25 -10.12
C SER A 12 -7.12 17.05 -9.34
N ALA A 13 -8.21 16.39 -8.96
CA ALA A 13 -9.24 17.01 -8.12
C ALA A 13 -8.90 16.88 -6.62
N PRO A 14 -9.19 17.89 -5.78
CA PRO A 14 -8.87 17.88 -4.35
C PRO A 14 -9.53 16.73 -3.56
N GLN A 15 -10.69 16.26 -4.02
CA GLN A 15 -11.42 15.17 -3.35
C GLN A 15 -11.02 13.77 -3.85
N GLU A 16 -10.08 13.64 -4.80
CA GLU A 16 -9.74 12.34 -5.42
C GLU A 16 -9.14 11.32 -4.44
N ASP A 17 -8.42 11.79 -3.42
CA ASP A 17 -7.66 10.97 -2.47
C ASP A 17 -8.10 11.18 -1.01
N SER A 18 -9.41 11.37 -0.79
CA SER A 18 -9.94 11.49 0.57
C SER A 18 -9.82 10.18 1.35
N ALA A 19 -9.64 10.27 2.68
CA ALA A 19 -9.60 9.10 3.58
C ALA A 19 -10.87 8.23 3.54
N GLN A 20 -11.98 8.75 2.99
CA GLN A 20 -13.28 8.07 2.94
C GLN A 20 -13.61 7.51 1.54
N ALA A 21 -12.95 7.97 0.47
CA ALA A 21 -13.25 7.56 -0.90
C ALA A 21 -12.13 7.94 -1.88
N SER A 22 -11.76 7.01 -2.77
CA SER A 22 -10.88 7.28 -3.92
C SER A 22 -11.72 7.50 -5.19
N PHE A 23 -11.43 8.53 -5.98
CA PHE A 23 -12.04 8.76 -7.29
C PHE A 23 -11.29 8.02 -8.42
N ALA A 24 -10.56 6.95 -8.09
CA ALA A 24 -9.72 6.22 -9.03
C ALA A 24 -10.47 5.91 -10.34
N GLY A 25 -9.92 6.39 -11.46
CA GLY A 25 -10.42 6.13 -12.81
C GLY A 25 -11.66 6.94 -13.23
N ILE A 26 -12.11 7.91 -12.43
CA ILE A 26 -13.30 8.74 -12.75
C ILE A 26 -12.95 9.94 -13.63
N HIS A 27 -11.76 10.53 -13.45
CA HIS A 27 -11.35 11.73 -14.15
C HIS A 27 -10.37 11.44 -15.31
N LEU A 28 -10.32 12.37 -16.26
CA LEU A 28 -9.65 12.17 -17.54
C LEU A 28 -8.13 12.34 -17.43
N SER A 29 -7.39 11.36 -17.96
CA SER A 29 -5.97 11.50 -18.30
C SER A 29 -5.79 11.36 -19.81
N ARG A 30 -4.92 12.18 -20.41
CA ARG A 30 -4.51 12.07 -21.81
C ARG A 30 -3.01 11.94 -21.92
N LEU A 31 -2.56 10.89 -22.60
CA LEU A 31 -1.14 10.66 -22.88
C LEU A 31 -0.78 11.05 -24.30
N ASN A 32 0.51 11.31 -24.50
CA ASN A 32 1.14 11.65 -25.78
C ASN A 32 0.54 12.90 -26.42
N VAL A 33 0.32 13.94 -25.62
CA VAL A 33 -0.16 15.24 -26.10
C VAL A 33 1.03 16.07 -26.57
N THR A 34 1.02 16.54 -27.81
CA THR A 34 2.13 17.29 -28.41
C THR A 34 1.61 18.56 -29.08
N GLY A 35 2.31 19.68 -28.88
CA GLY A 35 1.91 20.99 -29.41
C GLY A 35 0.97 21.76 -28.47
N VAL A 36 1.07 23.09 -28.52
CA VAL A 36 0.38 24.02 -27.60
C VAL A 36 -1.14 23.86 -27.65
N ASP A 37 -1.71 23.80 -28.86
CA ASP A 37 -3.16 23.72 -29.05
C ASP A 37 -3.72 22.41 -28.46
N ALA A 38 -3.06 21.28 -28.72
CA ALA A 38 -3.47 19.99 -28.19
C ALA A 38 -3.38 19.93 -26.66
N VAL A 39 -2.39 20.61 -26.06
CA VAL A 39 -2.27 20.73 -24.60
C VAL A 39 -3.43 21.57 -24.04
N ALA A 40 -3.74 22.71 -24.66
CA ALA A 40 -4.87 23.54 -24.23
C ALA A 40 -6.20 22.76 -24.29
N GLU A 41 -6.43 22.01 -25.37
CA GLU A 41 -7.61 21.14 -25.50
C GLU A 41 -7.64 20.03 -24.44
N ALA A 42 -6.50 19.40 -24.15
CA ALA A 42 -6.40 18.36 -23.13
C ALA A 42 -6.67 18.91 -21.71
N VAL A 43 -6.18 20.11 -21.41
CA VAL A 43 -6.44 20.81 -20.14
C VAL A 43 -7.93 21.14 -20.00
N GLN A 44 -8.54 21.67 -21.06
CA GLN A 44 -9.97 21.97 -21.06
C GLN A 44 -10.80 20.69 -20.85
N ALA A 45 -10.47 19.61 -21.56
CA ALA A 45 -11.15 18.33 -21.40
C ALA A 45 -11.00 17.75 -19.98
N ALA A 46 -9.85 17.95 -19.33
CA ALA A 46 -9.65 17.54 -17.94
C ALA A 46 -10.54 18.34 -16.98
N TRP A 47 -10.69 19.65 -17.19
CA TRP A 47 -11.65 20.47 -16.44
C TRP A 47 -13.10 20.04 -16.66
N ASP A 48 -13.49 19.82 -17.91
CA ASP A 48 -14.84 19.40 -18.27
C ASP A 48 -15.18 18.01 -17.69
N SER A 49 -14.17 17.14 -17.53
CA SER A 49 -14.34 15.79 -16.97
C SER A 49 -14.94 15.77 -15.56
N VAL A 50 -14.87 16.88 -14.82
CA VAL A 50 -15.50 16.98 -13.50
C VAL A 50 -17.03 16.98 -13.58
N TRP A 51 -17.61 17.30 -14.74
CA TRP A 51 -19.04 17.34 -14.99
C TRP A 51 -19.58 16.10 -15.72
N GLU A 52 -18.71 15.14 -16.04
CA GLU A 52 -19.13 13.88 -16.64
C GLU A 52 -20.11 13.13 -15.73
N PRO A 53 -21.11 12.40 -16.28
CA PRO A 53 -22.15 11.76 -15.49
C PRO A 53 -21.62 10.86 -14.38
N ALA A 54 -20.52 10.14 -14.63
CA ALA A 54 -19.87 9.29 -13.64
C ALA A 54 -19.29 10.10 -12.47
N ALA A 55 -18.63 11.23 -12.75
CA ALA A 55 -18.08 12.12 -11.73
C ALA A 55 -19.18 12.78 -10.89
N VAL A 56 -20.27 13.22 -11.52
CA VAL A 56 -21.42 13.80 -10.84
C VAL A 56 -22.11 12.78 -9.94
N ALA A 57 -22.43 11.60 -10.46
CA ALA A 57 -23.08 10.54 -9.70
C ALA A 57 -22.23 10.09 -8.49
N TYR A 58 -20.91 10.02 -8.67
CA TYR A 58 -20.00 9.67 -7.58
C TYR A 58 -19.96 10.73 -6.47
N ARG A 59 -19.89 12.03 -6.83
CA ARG A 59 -19.97 13.11 -5.83
C ARG A 59 -21.29 13.11 -5.07
N GLN A 60 -22.41 12.89 -5.75
CA GLN A 60 -23.73 12.78 -5.12
C GLN A 60 -23.78 11.62 -4.11
N ARG A 61 -23.20 10.46 -4.48
CA ARG A 61 -23.10 9.30 -3.57
C ARG A 61 -22.32 9.61 -2.30
N LEU A 62 -21.32 10.50 -2.39
CA LEU A 62 -20.50 10.94 -1.25
C LEU A 62 -21.09 12.14 -0.49
N GLY A 63 -22.23 12.70 -0.92
CA GLY A 63 -22.83 13.88 -0.32
C GLY A 63 -22.03 15.17 -0.55
N LEU A 64 -21.28 15.25 -1.66
CA LEU A 64 -20.41 16.38 -2.03
C LEU A 64 -21.04 17.28 -3.11
N ASP A 65 -22.36 17.27 -3.24
CA ASP A 65 -23.10 18.02 -4.27
C ASP A 65 -23.29 19.51 -3.95
N GLY A 66 -23.07 19.92 -2.69
CA GLY A 66 -23.17 21.31 -2.24
C GLY A 66 -21.91 22.17 -2.51
N GLU A 67 -20.79 21.57 -2.89
CA GLU A 67 -19.53 22.28 -3.17
C GLU A 67 -19.28 22.42 -4.67
N ALA A 68 -18.79 23.58 -5.09
CA ALA A 68 -18.36 23.75 -6.48
C ALA A 68 -17.13 22.85 -6.73
N PRO A 69 -17.16 22.00 -7.77
CA PRO A 69 -16.02 21.15 -8.07
C PRO A 69 -14.81 21.99 -8.48
N ALA A 70 -13.63 21.62 -7.98
CA ALA A 70 -12.35 22.20 -8.37
C ALA A 70 -11.49 21.13 -9.03
N MET A 71 -10.71 21.53 -10.04
CA MET A 71 -9.84 20.63 -10.78
C MET A 71 -8.51 21.33 -11.08
N ALA A 72 -7.42 20.81 -10.53
CA ALA A 72 -6.08 21.10 -11.02
C ALA A 72 -5.76 20.16 -12.19
N VAL A 73 -4.79 20.57 -13.02
CA VAL A 73 -4.30 19.73 -14.13
C VAL A 73 -2.79 19.65 -14.05
N VAL A 74 -2.28 18.43 -13.97
CA VAL A 74 -0.84 18.15 -13.98
C VAL A 74 -0.41 17.93 -15.42
N VAL A 75 0.57 18.70 -15.87
CA VAL A 75 1.20 18.56 -17.19
C VAL A 75 2.65 18.17 -16.98
N MET A 76 3.03 16.98 -17.44
CA MET A 76 4.36 16.42 -17.24
C MET A 76 4.91 15.79 -18.52
N PRO A 77 6.24 15.74 -18.70
CA PRO A 77 6.85 14.97 -19.77
C PRO A 77 6.40 13.51 -19.74
N LEU A 78 6.02 12.97 -20.90
CA LEU A 78 5.70 11.56 -21.03
C LEU A 78 6.97 10.75 -21.22
N LEU A 79 7.14 9.75 -20.37
CA LEU A 79 8.28 8.84 -20.42
C LEU A 79 8.09 7.80 -21.52
N ALA A 80 9.19 7.45 -22.21
CA ALA A 80 9.22 6.38 -23.19
C ALA A 80 9.20 5.01 -22.46
N ALA A 81 8.01 4.56 -22.07
CA ALA A 81 7.86 3.34 -21.27
C ALA A 81 8.18 2.07 -22.08
N VAL A 82 9.16 1.31 -21.61
CA VAL A 82 9.35 -0.10 -22.00
C VAL A 82 8.35 -0.97 -21.24
N ALA A 83 8.18 -0.69 -19.95
CA ALA A 83 7.18 -1.31 -19.10
C ALA A 83 6.66 -0.28 -18.10
N ALA A 84 5.47 -0.52 -17.58
CA ALA A 84 4.86 0.31 -16.56
C ALA A 84 3.93 -0.53 -15.69
N GLY A 85 3.51 0.03 -14.57
CA GLY A 85 2.46 -0.56 -13.78
C GLY A 85 2.30 0.08 -12.43
N VAL A 86 1.89 -0.74 -11.47
CA VAL A 86 1.52 -0.31 -10.13
C VAL A 86 2.29 -1.13 -9.10
N ALA A 87 2.70 -0.49 -8.01
CA ALA A 87 3.30 -1.12 -6.85
C ALA A 87 2.55 -0.70 -5.59
N PHE A 88 1.98 -1.68 -4.87
CA PHE A 88 1.39 -1.46 -3.55
C PHE A 88 2.44 -1.77 -2.48
N THR A 89 2.71 -0.80 -1.60
CA THR A 89 3.68 -0.97 -0.49
C THR A 89 3.14 -1.80 0.69
N CYS A 90 1.92 -2.32 0.55
CA CYS A 90 1.30 -3.33 1.40
C CYS A 90 0.46 -4.26 0.50
N ASP A 91 0.05 -5.43 0.98
CA ASP A 91 -0.97 -6.23 0.29
C ASP A 91 -2.38 -5.72 0.66
N PRO A 92 -3.12 -5.06 -0.26
CA PRO A 92 -4.44 -4.52 0.05
C PRO A 92 -5.49 -5.61 0.33
N LEU A 93 -5.31 -6.82 -0.23
CA LEU A 93 -6.28 -7.92 -0.14
C LEU A 93 -6.16 -8.68 1.18
N SER A 94 -4.94 -9.02 1.58
CA SER A 94 -4.72 -9.70 2.88
C SER A 94 -4.59 -8.71 4.04
N GLY A 95 -4.22 -7.46 3.75
CA GLY A 95 -3.93 -6.45 4.74
C GLY A 95 -2.52 -6.54 5.32
N ARG A 96 -1.64 -7.38 4.75
CA ARG A 96 -0.28 -7.56 5.25
C ARG A 96 0.63 -6.41 4.87
N ASP A 97 1.41 -5.95 5.85
CA ASP A 97 2.33 -4.81 5.68
C ASP A 97 3.76 -5.22 5.40
N ASP A 98 4.07 -6.49 5.65
CA ASP A 98 5.35 -7.10 5.32
C ASP A 98 5.39 -7.59 3.86
N GLN A 99 4.32 -7.39 3.09
CA GLN A 99 4.23 -7.81 1.69
C GLN A 99 4.03 -6.62 0.75
N LEU A 100 4.77 -6.65 -0.35
CA LEU A 100 4.67 -5.71 -1.46
C LEU A 100 4.10 -6.43 -2.68
N LEU A 101 3.23 -5.75 -3.42
CA LEU A 101 2.62 -6.30 -4.62
C LEU A 101 2.93 -5.39 -5.81
N ILE A 102 3.56 -5.94 -6.84
CA ILE A 102 3.89 -5.22 -8.07
C ILE A 102 3.11 -5.85 -9.22
N HIS A 103 2.31 -5.04 -9.90
CA HIS A 103 1.72 -5.36 -11.19
C HIS A 103 2.52 -4.69 -12.30
N ALA A 104 2.89 -5.45 -13.32
CA ALA A 104 3.73 -4.98 -14.40
C ALA A 104 3.16 -5.36 -15.77
N HIS A 105 3.26 -4.45 -16.73
CA HIS A 105 2.83 -4.67 -18.10
C HIS A 105 3.81 -4.02 -19.07
N TRP A 106 3.88 -4.55 -20.30
CA TRP A 106 4.66 -3.95 -21.38
C TRP A 106 4.03 -2.64 -21.89
N GLY A 107 4.87 -1.66 -22.26
CA GLY A 107 4.44 -0.37 -22.78
C GLY A 107 3.88 0.57 -21.70
N LEU A 108 2.93 1.42 -22.08
CA LEU A 108 2.33 2.43 -21.19
C LEU A 108 1.33 1.81 -20.18
N GLY A 109 1.23 2.43 -19.01
CA GLY A 109 0.41 1.95 -17.88
C GLY A 109 -1.12 2.04 -18.06
N GLU A 110 -1.63 2.72 -19.10
CA GLU A 110 -3.08 2.87 -19.36
C GLU A 110 -3.84 1.53 -19.39
N ALA A 111 -3.20 0.47 -19.90
CA ALA A 111 -3.81 -0.85 -20.04
C ALA A 111 -4.06 -1.56 -18.69
N LEU A 112 -3.23 -1.28 -17.67
CA LEU A 112 -3.41 -1.83 -16.33
C LEU A 112 -4.47 -1.07 -15.53
N VAL A 113 -4.46 0.27 -15.62
CA VAL A 113 -5.38 1.14 -14.86
C VAL A 113 -6.83 0.98 -15.29
N SER A 114 -7.07 0.63 -16.57
CA SER A 114 -8.41 0.38 -17.11
C SER A 114 -8.97 -1.03 -16.80
N GLY A 115 -8.20 -1.88 -16.11
CA GLY A 115 -8.59 -3.27 -15.83
C GLY A 115 -8.69 -4.17 -17.08
N GLN A 116 -8.17 -3.70 -18.22
CA GLN A 116 -8.29 -4.38 -19.52
C GLN A 116 -7.15 -5.35 -19.82
N ALA A 117 -6.08 -5.37 -19.03
CA ALA A 117 -4.90 -6.20 -19.29
C ALA A 117 -4.47 -7.07 -18.10
N ASP A 118 -4.31 -8.37 -18.36
CA ASP A 118 -3.69 -9.35 -17.46
C ASP A 118 -2.16 -9.24 -17.54
N GLY A 119 -1.60 -8.39 -16.66
CA GLY A 119 -0.16 -8.20 -16.48
C GLY A 119 0.49 -9.21 -15.55
N ASP A 120 1.80 -9.12 -15.40
CA ASP A 120 2.54 -9.92 -14.43
C ASP A 120 2.32 -9.39 -13.01
N GLU A 121 2.29 -10.30 -12.05
CA GLU A 121 2.22 -10.01 -10.62
C GLU A 121 3.47 -10.55 -9.93
N TYR A 122 4.15 -9.70 -9.18
CA TYR A 122 5.29 -10.03 -8.35
C TYR A 122 4.94 -9.74 -6.91
N ARG A 123 5.12 -10.73 -6.05
CA ARG A 123 4.91 -10.59 -4.61
C ARG A 123 6.26 -10.59 -3.92
N LEU A 124 6.54 -9.49 -3.24
CA LEU A 124 7.74 -9.30 -2.46
C LEU A 124 7.37 -9.40 -0.98
N GLN A 125 8.29 -9.87 -0.17
CA GLN A 125 8.13 -9.88 1.27
C GLN A 125 9.39 -9.32 1.90
N SER A 126 9.23 -8.47 2.92
CA SER A 126 10.32 -8.05 3.77
C SER A 126 10.68 -9.19 4.72
N ASN A 127 11.96 -9.52 4.82
CA ASN A 127 12.40 -10.59 5.68
C ASN A 127 12.66 -10.04 7.08
N GLU A 128 11.70 -10.08 7.99
CA GLU A 128 11.93 -9.74 9.41
C GLU A 128 12.76 -10.81 10.16
N SER A 129 13.77 -11.38 9.50
CA SER A 129 14.59 -12.46 10.07
C SER A 129 15.40 -12.00 11.27
N THR A 130 15.83 -12.99 12.04
CA THR A 130 16.57 -12.85 13.30
C THR A 130 17.82 -11.96 13.23
N ASP A 131 18.36 -11.72 12.04
CA ASP A 131 19.60 -10.99 11.82
C ASP A 131 19.40 -9.49 11.48
N GLY A 132 18.15 -9.01 11.46
CA GLY A 132 17.84 -7.58 11.27
C GLY A 132 17.93 -7.07 9.82
N ASP A 133 18.04 -7.97 8.84
CA ASP A 133 18.06 -7.66 7.42
C ASP A 133 16.64 -7.51 6.85
N ASP A 134 16.09 -6.29 6.84
CA ASP A 134 14.76 -5.95 6.27
C ASP A 134 14.75 -5.88 4.73
N ALA A 135 15.61 -6.65 4.06
CA ALA A 135 15.68 -6.70 2.60
C ALA A 135 14.43 -7.35 2.00
N LEU A 136 13.95 -6.80 0.88
CA LEU A 136 12.86 -7.39 0.12
C LEU A 136 13.33 -8.61 -0.68
N ARG A 137 12.47 -9.64 -0.73
CA ARG A 137 12.68 -10.84 -1.53
C ARG A 137 11.44 -11.17 -2.33
N VAL A 138 11.61 -11.58 -3.58
CA VAL A 138 10.50 -12.13 -4.38
C VAL A 138 10.11 -13.49 -3.80
N ILE A 139 8.86 -13.61 -3.34
CA ILE A 139 8.30 -14.85 -2.77
C ILE A 139 7.36 -15.57 -3.74
N ALA A 140 6.79 -14.85 -4.70
CA ALA A 140 5.95 -15.42 -5.74
C ALA A 140 5.94 -14.54 -6.99
N ARG A 141 5.71 -15.20 -8.14
CA ARG A 141 5.48 -14.54 -9.44
C ARG A 141 4.36 -15.26 -10.17
N ARG A 142 3.43 -14.49 -10.73
CA ARG A 142 2.39 -14.98 -11.64
C ARG A 142 2.51 -14.20 -12.95
N LEU A 143 2.71 -14.91 -14.05
CA LEU A 143 2.77 -14.27 -15.36
C LEU A 143 1.35 -14.10 -15.92
N GLY A 144 1.05 -12.90 -16.40
CA GLY A 144 -0.19 -12.59 -17.09
C GLY A 144 -0.08 -12.81 -18.61
N GLY A 145 -1.23 -12.84 -19.28
CA GLY A 145 -1.31 -13.06 -20.72
C GLY A 145 -0.62 -12.01 -21.58
N LYS A 146 -0.61 -10.72 -21.14
CA LYS A 146 0.08 -9.60 -21.80
C LYS A 146 -0.07 -9.58 -23.34
N GLN A 147 -1.27 -9.85 -23.84
CA GLN A 147 -1.52 -10.03 -25.28
C GLN A 147 -1.55 -8.73 -26.06
N ARG A 148 -1.86 -7.62 -25.39
CA ARG A 148 -1.91 -6.28 -26.00
C ARG A 148 -1.15 -5.31 -25.15
N MET A 149 -0.42 -4.39 -25.77
CA MET A 149 0.30 -3.30 -25.10
C MET A 149 -0.04 -1.94 -25.72
N THR A 150 0.02 -0.89 -24.91
CA THR A 150 -0.24 0.47 -25.36
C THR A 150 1.06 1.15 -25.79
N GLN A 151 1.06 1.73 -26.99
CA GLN A 151 2.17 2.49 -27.56
C GLN A 151 1.75 3.90 -27.99
N LEU A 152 2.75 4.76 -28.15
CA LEU A 152 2.61 6.12 -28.65
C LEU A 152 2.31 6.11 -30.15
N LEU A 153 1.34 6.93 -30.58
CA LEU A 153 1.12 7.21 -32.00
C LEU A 153 2.02 8.37 -32.49
N PRO A 154 2.54 8.29 -33.72
CA PRO A 154 3.16 9.46 -34.37
C PRO A 154 2.14 10.59 -34.51
N GLY A 155 2.44 11.77 -33.99
CA GLY A 155 1.55 12.94 -34.05
C GLY A 155 0.58 13.09 -32.88
N GLY A 156 0.62 12.18 -31.90
CA GLY A 156 -0.09 12.31 -30.62
C GLY A 156 -1.12 11.22 -30.36
N GLY A 157 -1.46 11.02 -29.09
CA GLY A 157 -2.36 9.96 -28.62
C GLY A 157 -1.72 8.57 -28.50
N THR A 158 -2.50 7.59 -28.06
CA THR A 158 -2.03 6.22 -27.82
C THR A 158 -2.85 5.21 -28.61
N THR A 159 -2.28 4.03 -28.84
CA THR A 159 -2.98 2.90 -29.46
C THR A 159 -2.58 1.60 -28.80
N ALA A 160 -3.52 0.66 -28.73
CA ALA A 160 -3.27 -0.69 -28.24
C ALA A 160 -2.93 -1.61 -29.43
N ILE A 161 -1.74 -2.22 -29.39
CA ILE A 161 -1.25 -3.15 -30.39
C ILE A 161 -1.09 -4.55 -29.79
N ASP A 162 -1.02 -5.56 -30.65
CA ASP A 162 -0.71 -6.92 -30.21
C ASP A 162 0.75 -7.00 -29.73
N THR A 163 0.95 -7.59 -28.57
CA THR A 163 2.28 -7.91 -28.06
C THR A 163 2.79 -9.16 -28.77
N PRO A 164 4.00 -9.15 -29.36
CA PRO A 164 4.58 -10.33 -29.96
C PRO A 164 4.55 -11.53 -29.00
N ALA A 165 4.11 -12.70 -29.46
CA ALA A 165 3.90 -13.87 -28.58
C ALA A 165 5.14 -14.24 -27.75
N GLN A 166 6.33 -14.07 -28.31
CA GLN A 166 7.60 -14.29 -27.60
C GLN A 166 7.81 -13.30 -26.45
N GLN A 167 7.38 -12.05 -26.59
CA GLN A 167 7.46 -11.01 -25.57
C GLN A 167 6.34 -11.17 -24.52
N ALA A 168 5.14 -11.54 -24.94
CA ALA A 168 4.01 -11.82 -24.04
C ALA A 168 4.31 -12.97 -23.07
N ALA A 169 5.05 -13.99 -23.53
CA ALA A 169 5.48 -15.12 -22.71
C ALA A 169 6.63 -14.80 -21.73
N GLN A 170 7.29 -13.65 -21.87
CA GLN A 170 8.39 -13.24 -20.98
C GLN A 170 7.86 -12.53 -19.73
N ALA A 171 8.62 -12.65 -18.64
CA ALA A 171 8.42 -11.84 -17.46
C ALA A 171 8.78 -10.37 -17.78
N VAL A 172 7.93 -9.43 -17.38
CA VAL A 172 8.14 -7.99 -17.60
C VAL A 172 9.38 -7.49 -16.86
N LEU A 173 9.52 -7.92 -15.61
CA LEU A 173 10.64 -7.64 -14.72
C LEU A 173 11.38 -8.92 -14.36
N SER A 174 12.71 -8.82 -14.27
CA SER A 174 13.54 -9.79 -13.54
C SER A 174 13.33 -9.64 -12.02
N ASP A 175 13.72 -10.65 -11.24
CA ASP A 175 13.60 -10.59 -9.77
C ASP A 175 14.42 -9.44 -9.18
N ALA A 176 15.62 -9.18 -9.73
CA ALA A 176 16.47 -8.07 -9.31
C ALA A 176 15.79 -6.71 -9.59
N GLN A 177 15.15 -6.56 -10.75
CA GLN A 177 14.37 -5.36 -11.08
C GLN A 177 13.13 -5.21 -10.20
N ALA A 178 12.41 -6.30 -9.92
CA ALA A 178 11.26 -6.28 -9.04
C ALA A 178 11.66 -5.86 -7.61
N ILE A 179 12.77 -6.39 -7.08
CA ILE A 179 13.33 -5.98 -5.79
C ILE A 179 13.71 -4.50 -5.81
N ALA A 180 14.49 -4.04 -6.81
CA ALA A 180 14.89 -2.65 -6.91
C ALA A 180 13.70 -1.67 -6.98
N LEU A 181 12.65 -2.03 -7.72
CA LEU A 181 11.40 -1.27 -7.76
C LEU A 181 10.66 -1.31 -6.41
N GLY A 182 10.61 -2.47 -5.75
CA GLY A 182 10.00 -2.61 -4.43
C GLY A 182 10.69 -1.75 -3.37
N GLU A 183 12.02 -1.68 -3.40
CA GLU A 183 12.82 -0.79 -2.54
C GLU A 183 12.50 0.67 -2.82
N LEU A 184 12.52 1.08 -4.10
CA LEU A 184 12.17 2.44 -4.50
C LEU A 184 10.75 2.85 -4.06
N ALA A 185 9.78 1.94 -4.22
CA ALA A 185 8.40 2.14 -3.80
C ALA A 185 8.29 2.30 -2.27
N ARG A 186 9.00 1.45 -1.51
CA ARG A 186 9.07 1.51 -0.06
C ARG A 186 9.68 2.83 0.44
N ASP A 187 10.78 3.26 -0.18
CA ASP A 187 11.44 4.53 0.15
C ASP A 187 10.55 5.72 -0.15
N ALA A 188 9.90 5.74 -1.31
CA ALA A 188 8.97 6.81 -1.68
C ALA A 188 7.77 6.89 -0.73
N ALA A 189 7.17 5.76 -0.36
CA ALA A 189 6.08 5.72 0.60
C ALA A 189 6.51 6.24 1.99
N GLY A 190 7.71 5.84 2.45
CA GLY A 190 8.29 6.35 3.70
C GLY A 190 8.57 7.86 3.67
N ALA A 191 9.02 8.39 2.53
CA ALA A 191 9.27 9.82 2.36
C ALA A 191 7.97 10.64 2.33
N LEU A 192 6.89 10.09 1.77
CA LEU A 192 5.57 10.73 1.72
C LEU A 192 4.85 10.70 3.07
N ASP A 193 4.87 9.54 3.74
CA ASP A 193 4.32 9.39 5.08
C ASP A 193 5.08 8.29 5.84
N PHE A 194 6.03 8.71 6.67
CA PHE A 194 6.81 7.78 7.48
C PHE A 194 5.99 7.09 8.59
N ALA A 195 4.83 7.65 8.97
CA ALA A 195 3.95 7.08 9.99
C ALA A 195 3.06 5.99 9.40
N ASN A 196 2.52 6.22 8.19
CA ASN A 196 1.69 5.27 7.46
C ASN A 196 2.12 5.12 5.98
N PRO A 197 3.25 4.43 5.71
CA PRO A 197 3.83 4.32 4.38
C PRO A 197 3.12 3.26 3.51
N ARG A 198 1.78 3.30 3.46
CA ARG A 198 0.94 2.41 2.64
C ARG A 198 0.44 3.16 1.41
N TYR A 199 1.08 2.91 0.28
CA TYR A 199 0.84 3.64 -0.96
C TYR A 199 0.63 2.68 -2.14
N ASP A 200 -0.26 3.11 -3.02
CA ASP A 200 -0.42 2.67 -4.40
C ASP A 200 0.45 3.59 -5.28
N ILE A 201 1.50 3.04 -5.87
CA ILE A 201 2.52 3.78 -6.63
C ILE A 201 2.46 3.37 -8.09
N GLU A 202 2.17 4.32 -8.98
CA GLU A 202 2.34 4.13 -10.40
C GLU A 202 3.80 4.37 -10.79
N TRP A 203 4.34 3.46 -11.61
CA TRP A 203 5.74 3.49 -12.01
C TRP A 203 5.93 3.22 -13.50
N VAL A 204 7.06 3.69 -14.03
CA VAL A 204 7.50 3.47 -15.41
C VAL A 204 8.95 2.99 -15.42
N TRP A 205 9.24 2.00 -16.24
CA TRP A 205 10.58 1.57 -16.62
C TRP A 205 10.88 2.05 -18.04
N ASP A 206 11.91 2.88 -18.21
CA ASP A 206 12.30 3.44 -19.51
C ASP A 206 13.33 2.60 -20.28
N GLY A 207 13.77 1.47 -19.69
CA GLY A 207 14.87 0.65 -20.21
C GLY A 207 16.16 0.77 -19.43
N GLU A 208 16.32 1.84 -18.63
CA GLU A 208 17.53 2.14 -17.85
C GLU A 208 17.24 2.31 -16.36
N ARG A 209 16.14 2.99 -16.01
CA ARG A 209 15.75 3.27 -14.62
C ARG A 209 14.24 3.26 -14.40
N PHE A 210 13.87 3.12 -13.14
CA PHE A 210 12.49 3.27 -12.69
C PHE A 210 12.16 4.72 -12.37
N TRP A 211 10.93 5.11 -12.69
CA TRP A 211 10.34 6.41 -12.40
C TRP A 211 9.04 6.20 -11.63
N ILE A 212 8.81 7.01 -10.60
CA ILE A 212 7.51 7.13 -9.96
C ILE A 212 6.77 8.26 -10.64
N VAL A 213 5.56 7.98 -11.15
CA VAL A 213 4.73 8.95 -11.87
C VAL A 213 3.47 9.35 -11.10
N GLN A 214 3.10 8.56 -10.10
CA GLN A 214 2.03 8.88 -9.15
C GLN A 214 2.22 8.06 -7.87
N ALA A 215 1.80 8.61 -6.73
CA ALA A 215 1.70 7.88 -5.48
C ALA A 215 0.45 8.34 -4.74
N ARG A 216 -0.35 7.39 -4.27
CA ARG A 216 -1.61 7.64 -3.53
C ARG A 216 -1.68 6.76 -2.28
N PRO A 217 -2.19 7.26 -1.14
CA PRO A 217 -2.40 6.42 0.03
C PRO A 217 -3.38 5.28 -0.24
N VAL A 218 -3.08 4.08 0.27
CA VAL A 218 -4.03 2.96 0.24
C VAL A 218 -5.06 3.16 1.36
N THR A 219 -6.28 3.56 0.99
CA THR A 219 -7.37 3.86 1.94
C THR A 219 -8.29 2.67 2.21
N ALA A 220 -8.39 1.71 1.28
CA ALA A 220 -9.20 0.50 1.42
C ALA A 220 -8.30 -0.73 1.55
N ARG A 221 -8.34 -1.39 2.71
CA ARG A 221 -7.52 -2.56 3.01
C ARG A 221 -8.27 -3.54 3.90
N ALA A 222 -8.05 -4.84 3.70
CA ALA A 222 -8.52 -5.84 4.63
C ALA A 222 -7.87 -5.69 6.02
N ARG A 223 -8.63 -5.98 7.08
CA ARG A 223 -8.07 -6.04 8.43
C ARG A 223 -7.29 -7.34 8.62
N HIS A 224 -5.97 -7.26 8.64
CA HIS A 224 -5.11 -8.39 8.96
C HIS A 224 -5.00 -8.58 10.48
N THR A 225 -5.69 -9.60 11.01
CA THR A 225 -5.71 -9.91 12.45
C THR A 225 -6.12 -11.36 12.70
N TYR A 226 -5.99 -11.80 13.96
CA TYR A 226 -6.41 -13.13 14.39
C TYR A 226 -7.92 -13.35 14.19
N PRO A 227 -8.37 -14.59 13.85
CA PRO A 227 -9.78 -14.88 13.65
C PRO A 227 -10.69 -14.43 14.79
N ALA A 228 -10.25 -14.57 16.04
CA ALA A 228 -11.01 -14.18 17.23
C ALA A 228 -11.21 -12.66 17.37
N LEU A 229 -10.37 -11.85 16.71
CA LEU A 229 -10.41 -10.39 16.80
C LEU A 229 -11.17 -9.72 15.66
N ARG A 230 -11.49 -10.44 14.57
CA ARG A 230 -12.03 -9.84 13.33
C ARG A 230 -13.29 -8.99 13.54
N GLU A 231 -14.22 -9.50 14.35
CA GLU A 231 -15.52 -8.86 14.63
C GLU A 231 -15.46 -7.88 15.82
N GLN A 232 -14.32 -7.78 16.49
CA GLN A 232 -14.15 -6.93 17.68
C GLN A 232 -13.47 -5.61 17.30
N PRO A 233 -13.73 -4.48 18.00
CA PRO A 233 -12.98 -3.25 17.76
C PRO A 233 -11.46 -3.44 17.90
N ARG A 234 -10.68 -2.62 17.20
CA ARG A 234 -9.22 -2.55 17.34
C ARG A 234 -8.86 -1.43 18.30
N TYR A 235 -8.23 -1.77 19.42
CA TYR A 235 -7.84 -0.80 20.45
C TYR A 235 -6.35 -0.48 20.38
N TRP A 236 -6.05 0.78 20.09
CA TRP A 236 -4.71 1.35 20.19
C TRP A 236 -4.57 2.14 21.48
N SER A 237 -3.45 1.98 22.18
CA SER A 237 -3.21 2.63 23.46
C SER A 237 -1.83 3.25 23.54
N ARG A 238 -1.77 4.38 24.22
CA ARG A 238 -0.54 5.02 24.68
C ARG A 238 -0.39 5.00 26.20
N GLY A 239 -1.11 4.12 26.89
CA GLY A 239 -1.13 4.07 28.36
C GLY A 239 0.27 3.95 28.97
N ASN A 240 1.10 3.05 28.41
CA ASN A 240 2.50 2.89 28.78
C ASN A 240 3.42 3.86 28.03
N THR A 241 3.26 4.00 26.71
CA THR A 241 4.17 4.79 25.87
C THR A 241 4.11 6.28 26.17
N ARG A 242 3.00 6.83 26.70
CA ARG A 242 2.95 8.24 27.13
C ARG A 242 3.91 8.57 28.27
N GLU A 243 4.37 7.58 29.04
CA GLU A 243 5.32 7.77 30.14
C GLU A 243 6.75 7.49 29.67
N ILE A 244 6.95 6.47 28.82
CA ILE A 244 8.28 6.05 28.33
C ILE A 244 8.75 6.89 27.12
N MET A 245 7.83 7.23 26.22
CA MET A 245 8.08 8.01 25.00
C MET A 245 7.00 9.10 24.87
N PRO A 246 7.05 10.12 25.75
CA PRO A 246 6.00 11.13 25.87
C PRO A 246 5.94 12.09 24.70
N ASP A 247 6.97 12.18 23.87
CA ASP A 247 7.08 13.19 22.80
C ASP A 247 6.81 12.59 21.41
N PRO A 248 6.43 13.42 20.42
CA PRO A 248 6.36 12.97 19.04
C PRO A 248 7.72 12.48 18.54
N LEU A 249 7.74 11.35 17.84
CA LEU A 249 8.93 10.77 17.21
C LEU A 249 9.16 11.41 15.84
N SER A 250 10.44 11.68 15.54
CA SER A 250 10.82 12.11 14.20
C SER A 250 10.78 10.94 13.21
N ALA A 251 10.83 11.26 11.91
CA ALA A 251 10.93 10.24 10.87
C ALA A 251 12.17 9.34 11.05
N LEU A 252 13.30 9.91 11.48
CA LEU A 252 14.53 9.17 11.71
C LEU A 252 14.40 8.20 12.89
N ASP A 253 13.81 8.64 14.00
CA ASP A 253 13.59 7.81 15.18
C ASP A 253 12.66 6.63 14.83
N TRP A 254 11.56 6.92 14.16
CA TRP A 254 10.57 5.90 13.84
C TRP A 254 11.06 4.91 12.80
N HIS A 255 11.74 5.36 11.73
CA HIS A 255 12.26 4.45 10.70
C HIS A 255 13.20 3.39 11.29
N GLY A 256 14.14 3.80 12.15
CA GLY A 256 15.07 2.88 12.81
C GLY A 256 14.41 2.02 13.91
N CYS A 257 13.43 2.56 14.64
CA CYS A 257 12.82 1.87 15.77
C CYS A 257 11.58 1.04 15.41
N ARG A 258 10.91 1.26 14.28
CA ARG A 258 9.64 0.58 13.94
C ARG A 258 9.79 -0.94 13.93
N THR A 259 10.75 -1.46 13.18
CA THR A 259 11.00 -2.91 13.07
C THR A 259 11.44 -3.47 14.41
N MET A 260 12.31 -2.75 15.13
CA MET A 260 12.76 -3.15 16.47
C MET A 260 11.61 -3.20 17.48
N ALA A 261 10.71 -2.22 17.47
CA ALA A 261 9.57 -2.12 18.37
C ALA A 261 8.58 -3.28 18.15
N ASN A 262 8.19 -3.52 16.90
CA ASN A 262 7.31 -4.64 16.54
C ASN A 262 7.95 -6.00 16.90
N ARG A 263 9.25 -6.15 16.64
CA ARG A 263 10.00 -7.36 17.01
C ARG A 263 10.12 -7.54 18.53
N MET A 264 10.38 -6.49 19.28
CA MET A 264 10.49 -6.55 20.75
C MET A 264 9.17 -7.02 21.39
N LEU A 265 8.03 -6.59 20.85
CA LEU A 265 6.71 -6.95 21.35
C LEU A 265 6.36 -8.43 21.08
N THR A 266 6.97 -9.05 20.07
CA THR A 266 6.66 -10.43 19.64
C THR A 266 7.73 -11.45 20.00
N LEU A 267 8.97 -11.01 20.28
CA LEU A 267 10.14 -11.89 20.48
C LEU A 267 9.92 -12.94 21.58
N GLY A 268 9.35 -12.56 22.73
CA GLY A 268 9.09 -13.50 23.82
C GLY A 268 8.14 -14.63 23.42
N PHE A 269 7.12 -14.32 22.62
CA PHE A 269 6.19 -15.31 22.10
C PHE A 269 6.86 -16.23 21.08
N SER A 270 7.61 -15.65 20.14
CA SER A 270 8.37 -16.42 19.14
C SER A 270 9.36 -17.39 19.78
N LEU A 271 10.08 -16.96 20.83
CA LEU A 271 11.00 -17.82 21.60
C LEU A 271 10.29 -18.94 22.34
N SER A 272 9.06 -18.72 22.82
CA SER A 272 8.22 -19.78 23.41
C SER A 272 7.68 -20.79 22.39
N GLY A 273 7.89 -20.55 21.10
CA GLY A 273 7.34 -21.35 20.01
C GLY A 273 5.86 -21.07 19.73
N TYR A 274 5.34 -19.91 20.17
CA TYR A 274 4.00 -19.46 19.80
C TYR A 274 4.01 -18.94 18.34
N PRO A 275 3.08 -19.38 17.47
CA PRO A 275 3.03 -18.92 16.09
C PRO A 275 2.39 -17.52 16.03
N ILE A 276 3.21 -16.48 16.18
CA ILE A 276 2.79 -15.10 15.91
C ILE A 276 2.31 -14.98 14.46
N LEU A 277 1.21 -14.26 14.27
CA LEU A 277 0.67 -14.00 12.94
C LEU A 277 1.61 -13.05 12.19
N PRO A 278 2.29 -13.48 11.11
CA PRO A 278 3.25 -12.63 10.42
C PRO A 278 2.60 -11.41 9.79
N GLY A 279 3.32 -10.28 9.76
CA GLY A 279 2.87 -9.04 9.11
C GLY A 279 1.81 -8.27 9.89
N THR A 280 1.58 -8.59 11.17
CA THR A 280 0.77 -7.76 12.06
C THR A 280 1.56 -6.57 12.59
N GLU A 281 0.91 -5.41 12.66
CA GLU A 281 1.48 -4.18 13.20
C GLU A 281 1.07 -4.00 14.66
N HIS A 282 2.01 -4.23 15.58
CA HIS A 282 1.84 -4.06 17.03
C HIS A 282 2.11 -2.65 17.49
N ALA A 283 2.93 -1.90 16.77
CA ALA A 283 3.30 -0.53 17.08
C ALA A 283 3.10 0.38 15.85
N ALA A 284 2.44 1.51 16.06
CA ALA A 284 2.18 2.51 15.02
C ALA A 284 2.23 3.93 15.59
N LEU A 285 2.35 4.92 14.70
CA LEU A 285 2.27 6.33 15.06
C LEU A 285 0.89 6.90 14.78
N PHE A 286 0.37 7.69 15.74
CA PHE A 286 -0.78 8.57 15.54
C PHE A 286 -0.39 9.97 16.01
N ASP A 287 -0.52 10.97 15.13
CA ASP A 287 -0.07 12.34 15.36
C ASP A 287 1.39 12.43 15.85
N GLY A 288 2.25 11.60 15.24
CA GLY A 288 3.67 11.48 15.58
C GLY A 288 3.97 10.71 16.86
N ARG A 289 2.98 10.17 17.57
CA ARG A 289 3.15 9.56 18.89
C ARG A 289 3.00 8.05 18.82
N LEU A 290 3.79 7.32 19.60
CA LEU A 290 3.78 5.86 19.61
C LEU A 290 2.55 5.29 20.33
N TYR A 291 1.80 4.44 19.63
CA TYR A 291 0.72 3.63 20.19
C TYR A 291 1.01 2.16 19.97
N LEU A 292 0.48 1.35 20.90
CA LEU A 292 0.55 -0.10 20.84
C LEU A 292 -0.84 -0.69 20.58
N ASP A 293 -0.92 -1.71 19.73
CA ASP A 293 -2.15 -2.46 19.48
C ASP A 293 -2.40 -3.41 20.65
N VAL A 294 -3.21 -2.93 21.60
CA VAL A 294 -3.51 -3.69 22.82
C VAL A 294 -4.43 -4.87 22.53
N SER A 295 -5.17 -4.86 21.41
CA SER A 295 -6.02 -6.01 21.04
C SER A 295 -5.17 -7.21 20.64
N LEU A 296 -4.13 -6.98 19.82
CA LEU A 296 -3.15 -8.01 19.49
C LEU A 296 -2.42 -8.50 20.74
N MET A 297 -1.91 -7.59 21.57
CA MET A 297 -1.18 -7.94 22.79
C MET A 297 -2.04 -8.74 23.78
N GLN A 298 -3.30 -8.35 24.00
CA GLN A 298 -4.24 -9.09 24.85
C GLN A 298 -4.51 -10.49 24.29
N TRP A 299 -4.73 -10.61 22.99
CA TRP A 299 -4.99 -11.90 22.35
C TRP A 299 -3.78 -12.83 22.42
N GLU A 300 -2.60 -12.34 22.07
CA GLU A 300 -1.37 -13.15 22.06
C GLU A 300 -0.98 -13.60 23.48
N CYS A 301 -1.06 -12.70 24.46
CA CYS A 301 -0.89 -13.05 25.88
C CYS A 301 -1.90 -14.14 26.32
N TYR A 302 -3.15 -14.00 25.92
CA TYR A 302 -4.21 -14.94 26.27
C TYR A 302 -4.01 -16.30 25.59
N ASP A 303 -3.77 -16.33 24.30
CA ASP A 303 -3.69 -17.55 23.51
C ASP A 303 -2.38 -18.31 23.80
N ALA A 304 -1.26 -17.59 23.87
CA ALA A 304 0.05 -18.17 24.13
C ALA A 304 0.18 -18.68 25.57
N LEU A 305 -0.24 -17.88 26.57
CA LEU A 305 0.09 -18.10 27.99
C LEU A 305 -1.13 -18.19 28.91
N GLY A 306 -2.34 -17.89 28.43
CA GLY A 306 -3.56 -17.89 29.26
C GLY A 306 -3.73 -16.65 30.13
N VAL A 307 -2.96 -15.59 29.89
CA VAL A 307 -3.06 -14.33 30.62
C VAL A 307 -4.34 -13.60 30.18
N ARG A 308 -5.20 -13.22 31.13
CA ARG A 308 -6.47 -12.54 30.81
C ARG A 308 -6.24 -11.10 30.33
N PRO A 309 -7.10 -10.56 29.44
CA PRO A 309 -7.03 -9.17 28.97
C PRO A 309 -6.84 -8.14 30.09
N GLU A 310 -7.60 -8.25 31.19
CA GLU A 310 -7.47 -7.38 32.37
C GLU A 310 -6.03 -7.32 32.92
N ALA A 311 -5.35 -8.47 32.98
CA ALA A 311 -3.97 -8.54 33.50
C ALA A 311 -2.99 -7.84 32.56
N VAL A 312 -3.18 -7.95 31.24
CA VAL A 312 -2.39 -7.22 30.23
C VAL A 312 -2.61 -5.72 30.37
N ASN A 313 -3.85 -5.28 30.57
CA ASN A 313 -4.16 -3.87 30.79
C ASN A 313 -3.43 -3.32 32.01
N ARG A 314 -3.40 -4.04 33.14
CA ARG A 314 -2.64 -3.61 34.33
C ARG A 314 -1.16 -3.37 34.04
N LEU A 315 -0.55 -4.13 33.14
CA LEU A 315 0.84 -3.93 32.71
C LEU A 315 1.00 -2.69 31.81
N LEU A 316 -0.04 -2.32 31.07
CA LEU A 316 -0.05 -1.23 30.08
C LEU A 316 -0.69 0.07 30.59
N GLY A 317 -0.88 0.22 31.90
CA GLY A 317 -1.43 1.43 32.53
C GLY A 317 -2.94 1.40 32.85
N GLY A 318 -3.60 0.26 32.63
CA GLY A 318 -4.86 -0.13 33.29
C GLY A 318 -6.16 0.51 32.80
N THR A 319 -6.13 1.29 31.72
CA THR A 319 -7.27 2.13 31.28
C THR A 319 -7.91 1.70 29.96
N GLN A 320 -7.42 0.62 29.36
CA GLN A 320 -7.84 0.18 28.04
C GLN A 320 -9.07 -0.73 28.10
N PRO A 321 -9.92 -0.76 27.05
CA PRO A 321 -10.94 -1.78 26.90
C PRO A 321 -10.36 -3.20 26.84
N GLU A 322 -11.16 -4.19 27.19
CA GLU A 322 -10.81 -5.61 27.10
C GLU A 322 -11.43 -6.24 25.85
N ILE A 323 -10.66 -7.05 25.13
CA ILE A 323 -11.20 -7.95 24.11
C ILE A 323 -12.01 -9.07 24.78
N ALA A 324 -13.03 -9.55 24.08
CA ALA A 324 -13.67 -10.81 24.39
C ALA A 324 -12.74 -11.97 24.02
N VAL A 325 -12.56 -12.92 24.93
CA VAL A 325 -11.77 -14.13 24.72
C VAL A 325 -12.63 -15.38 24.91
N PRO A 326 -12.49 -16.43 24.07
CA PRO A 326 -13.25 -17.67 24.21
C PRO A 326 -12.75 -18.46 25.42
N ALA A 327 -13.60 -19.28 26.04
CA ALA A 327 -13.17 -20.19 27.09
C ALA A 327 -12.12 -21.19 26.56
N PRO A 328 -11.02 -21.46 27.30
CA PRO A 328 -9.95 -22.30 26.79
C PRO A 328 -10.37 -23.78 26.80
N THR A 329 -10.17 -24.44 25.66
CA THR A 329 -10.36 -25.88 25.49
C THR A 329 -9.29 -26.66 26.26
N THR A 330 -9.48 -27.97 26.42
CA THR A 330 -8.46 -28.85 27.01
C THR A 330 -7.16 -28.84 26.19
N GLY A 331 -7.27 -28.75 24.87
CA GLY A 331 -6.12 -28.64 23.96
C GLY A 331 -5.33 -27.36 24.20
N ASP A 332 -6.02 -26.23 24.36
CA ASP A 332 -5.37 -24.93 24.61
C ASP A 332 -4.58 -24.96 25.93
N ARG A 333 -5.15 -25.57 26.98
CA ARG A 333 -4.48 -25.69 28.28
C ARG A 333 -3.21 -26.53 28.19
N LEU A 334 -3.27 -27.66 27.50
CA LEU A 334 -2.09 -28.53 27.28
C LEU A 334 -1.01 -27.79 26.48
N ALA A 335 -1.39 -27.11 25.40
CA ALA A 335 -0.45 -26.34 24.57
C ALA A 335 0.24 -25.22 25.37
N ARG A 336 -0.52 -24.50 26.21
CA ARG A 336 0.02 -23.46 27.10
C ARG A 336 1.01 -24.03 28.12
N SER A 337 0.69 -25.14 28.77
CA SER A 337 1.59 -25.80 29.71
C SER A 337 2.90 -26.25 29.06
N LEU A 338 2.84 -26.80 27.85
CA LEU A 338 4.04 -27.19 27.10
C LEU A 338 4.94 -25.99 26.75
N ARG A 339 4.34 -24.83 26.44
CA ARG A 339 5.10 -23.60 26.17
C ARG A 339 5.79 -23.03 27.40
N MET A 340 5.16 -23.11 28.58
CA MET A 340 5.76 -22.64 29.84
C MET A 340 6.94 -23.50 30.34
N LEU A 341 7.06 -24.73 29.83
CA LEU A 341 8.14 -25.67 30.19
C LEU A 341 9.37 -25.56 29.28
N ARG A 342 9.29 -24.81 28.18
CA ARG A 342 10.39 -24.56 27.25
C ARG A 342 11.18 -23.33 27.67
#